data_AF-A0A7C5HAQ0-F1
#
_entry.id   AF-A0A7C5HAQ0-F1
#
_cell.length_a   1.000
_cell.length_b   1.000
_cell.length_c   1.000
_cell.angle_alpha   90.00
_cell.angle_beta   90.00
_cell.angle_gamma   90.00
#
_symmetry.space_group_name_H-M   'P 1'
#
loop_
_entity.id
_entity.type
_entity.pdbx_description
1 polymer ?
#
loop_
_entity_poly.entity_id
_entity_poly.type
_entity_poly.pdbx_seq_one_letter_code
_entity_poly.pdbx_strand_id
1 'polypeptide(L)' 'MARLIVMGGGVAGHTTATFTKKWLGDEHEVVVVTPNSQWNWIPSNIWVGVGQMQKKDVVFPLA' A
#
# COMPACT_ATOMS: atom_id res chain seq x y z
N MET A 1 21.33 12.10 5.84
CA MET A 1 20.59 11.36 4.79
C MET A 1 20.57 9.89 5.15
N ALA A 2 19.38 9.35 5.40
CA ALA A 2 19.17 7.92 5.68
C ALA A 2 18.09 7.37 4.75
N ARG A 3 18.20 6.07 4.42
CA ARG A 3 17.21 5.34 3.63
C ARG A 3 16.40 4.43 4.54
N LEU A 4 15.10 4.67 4.62
CA LEU A 4 14.16 3.83 5.36
C LEU A 4 13.40 2.93 4.39
N ILE A 5 13.43 1.63 4.64
CA ILE A 5 12.74 0.63 3.83
C ILE A 5 11.49 0.14 4.57
N VAL A 6 10.33 0.27 3.94
CA VAL A 6 9.06 -0.32 4.40
C VAL A 6 8.82 -1.61 3.62
N MET A 7 8.87 -2.73 4.31
CA MET A 7 8.63 -4.06 3.74
C MET A 7 7.13 -4.38 3.78
N GLY A 8 6.45 -4.23 2.65
CA GLY A 8 5.03 -4.53 2.48
C GLY A 8 4.23 -3.29 2.08
N GLY A 9 3.61 -3.33 0.90
CA GLY A 9 2.74 -2.29 0.37
C GLY A 9 1.28 -2.58 0.67
N GLY A 10 0.93 -2.78 1.95
CA GLY A 10 -0.45 -2.91 2.45
C GLY A 10 -0.92 -1.66 3.20
N VAL A 11 -2.07 -1.71 3.88
CA VAL A 11 -2.67 -0.58 4.63
C VAL A 11 -1.67 0.04 5.60
N ALA A 12 -1.07 -0.80 6.46
CA ALA A 12 -0.07 -0.35 7.42
C ALA A 12 1.21 0.16 6.74
N GLY A 13 1.67 -0.51 5.68
CA GLY A 13 2.89 -0.13 4.97
C GLY A 13 2.81 1.25 4.32
N HIS A 14 1.71 1.55 3.63
CA HIS A 14 1.51 2.89 3.05
C HIS A 14 1.33 3.95 4.13
N THR A 15 0.60 3.62 5.20
CA THR A 15 0.47 4.52 6.35
C THR A 15 1.85 4.87 6.91
N THR A 16 2.67 3.85 7.22
CA THR A 16 4.05 4.06 7.69
C THR A 16 4.85 4.89 6.71
N ALA A 17 4.82 4.58 5.41
CA ALA A 17 5.58 5.31 4.39
C ALA A 17 5.18 6.79 4.33
N THR A 18 3.88 7.10 4.26
CA THR A 18 3.37 8.47 4.18
C THR A 18 3.70 9.28 5.43
N PHE A 19 3.47 8.73 6.62
CA PHE A 19 3.73 9.45 7.87
C PHE A 19 5.23 9.61 8.13
N THR A 20 6.03 8.59 7.84
CA THR A 20 7.48 8.67 7.95
C THR A 20 8.05 9.72 7.00
N LYS A 21 7.60 9.74 5.74
CA LYS A 21 8.04 10.75 4.78
C LYS A 21 7.68 12.16 5.23
N LYS A 22 6.49 12.35 5.79
CA LYS A 22 6.05 13.63 6.37
C LYS A 22 6.90 14.06 7.58
N TRP A 23 7.26 13.13 8.47
CA TRP A 23 7.97 13.46 9.71
C TRP A 23 9.47 13.63 9.52
N LEU A 24 10.09 12.84 8.65
CA LEU A 24 11.53 12.93 8.37
C LEU A 24 11.85 14.05 7.36
N GLY A 25 10.88 14.49 6.55
CA GLY A 25 11.10 15.52 5.53
C GLY A 25 11.86 15.02 4.31
N ASP A 26 12.44 15.96 3.56
CA ASP A 26 13.01 15.68 2.23
C ASP A 26 14.48 15.25 2.23
N GLU A 27 15.16 15.39 3.36
CA GLU A 27 16.55 14.93 3.52
C GLU A 27 16.69 13.40 3.61
N HIS A 28 15.57 12.70 3.81
CA HIS A 28 15.50 11.26 3.98
C HIS A 28 14.69 10.60 2.87
N GLU A 29 15.14 9.41 2.47
CA GLU A 29 14.47 8.58 1.48
C GLU A 29 13.61 7.53 2.16
N VAL A 30 12.37 7.38 1.71
CA VAL A 30 11.43 6.36 2.18
C VAL A 30 11.04 5.51 0.99
N VAL A 31 11.38 4.22 1.02
CA VAL A 31 11.12 3.28 -0.07
C VAL A 31 10.19 2.18 0.42
N VAL A 32 9.12 1.92 -0.33
CA VAL A 32 8.22 0.78 -0.08
C VAL A 32 8.62 -0.36 -1.01
N VAL A 33 8.82 -1.55 -0.46
CA VAL A 33 9.10 -2.77 -1.23
C VAL A 33 7.94 -3.73 -1.03
N THR A 34 7.35 -4.19 -2.14
CA THR A 34 6.19 -5.10 -2.11
C THR A 34 6.25 -6.06 -3.31
N PRO A 35 5.84 -7.33 -3.15
CA PRO A 35 5.87 -8.30 -4.24
C PRO A 35 4.75 -8.12 -5.27
N ASN A 36 3.77 -7.24 -5.01
CA ASN A 36 2.58 -7.07 -5.85
C ASN A 36 2.49 -5.63 -6.37
N SER A 37 2.36 -5.48 -7.70
CA SER A 37 2.15 -4.19 -8.38
C SER A 37 0.69 -3.73 -8.38
N GLN A 38 -0.19 -4.43 -7.68
CA GLN A 38 -1.60 -4.08 -7.51
C GLN A 38 -1.90 -3.88 -6.02
N TRP A 39 -2.65 -2.83 -5.71
CA TRP A 39 -3.28 -2.66 -4.42
C TRP A 39 -4.59 -3.43 -4.38
N ASN A 40 -4.88 -4.10 -3.27
CA ASN A 40 -6.16 -4.73 -3.01
C ASN A 40 -6.76 -4.19 -1.70
N TRP A 41 -7.98 -3.68 -1.77
CA TRP A 41 -8.80 -3.44 -0.58
C TRP A 41 -9.37 -4.75 -0.01
N ILE A 42 -8.52 -5.45 0.75
CA ILE A 42 -8.79 -6.78 1.31
C ILE A 42 -10.13 -6.88 2.06
N PRO A 43 -10.58 -5.89 2.87
CA PRO A 43 -11.84 -6.01 3.60
C PRO A 43 -13.06 -6.28 2.70
N SER A 44 -13.04 -5.81 1.45
CA SER A 44 -14.15 -6.02 0.51
C SER A 44 -14.05 -7.32 -0.31
N ASN A 45 -13.00 -8.13 -0.13
CA ASN A 45 -12.86 -9.40 -0.84
C ASN A 45 -14.02 -10.37 -0.56
N ILE A 46 -14.68 -10.26 0.61
CA ILE A 46 -15.86 -11.09 0.93
C ILE A 46 -16.99 -10.86 -0.09
N TRP A 47 -17.20 -9.61 -0.52
CA TRP A 47 -18.23 -9.24 -1.50
C TRP A 47 -17.89 -9.71 -2.90
N VAL A 48 -16.59 -9.76 -3.24
CA VAL A 48 -16.13 -10.41 -4.48
C VAL A 48 -16.41 -11.91 -4.44
N GLY A 49 -16.12 -12.56 -3.30
CA GLY A 49 -16.36 -13.99 -3.11
C GLY A 49 -17.84 -14.40 -3.23
N VAL A 50 -18.78 -13.53 -2.82
CA VAL A 50 -20.23 -13.77 -2.94
C VAL A 50 -20.87 -13.16 -4.20
N GLY A 51 -20.07 -12.65 -5.14
CA GLY A 51 -20.55 -12.11 -6.42
C GLY A 51 -21.30 -10.77 -6.33
N GLN A 52 -21.21 -10.06 -5.20
CA GLN A 52 -21.80 -8.73 -4.99
C GLN A 52 -20.88 -7.59 -5.44
N MET A 53 -19.60 -7.87 -5.66
CA MET A 53 -18.61 -6.96 -6.24
C MET A 53 -17.75 -7.68 -7.28
N GLN A 54 -17.15 -6.92 -8.19
CA GLN A 54 -16.18 -7.43 -9.17
C GLN A 54 -14.75 -7.19 -8.65
N LYS A 55 -13.78 -8.01 -9.10
CA LYS A 55 -12.35 -7.84 -8.75
C LYS A 55 -11.84 -6.42 -9.02
N LYS A 56 -12.28 -5.80 -10.12
CA LYS A 56 -11.90 -4.44 -10.51
C LYS A 56 -12.38 -3.36 -9.53
N ASP A 57 -13.38 -3.67 -8.71
CA ASP A 57 -13.94 -2.73 -7.73
C ASP A 57 -13.07 -2.66 -6.45
N VAL A 58 -12.17 -3.63 -6.26
CA VAL A 58 -11.32 -3.73 -5.06
C VAL A 58 -9.82 -3.78 -5.38
N VAL A 59 -9.43 -3.87 -6.65
CA VAL A 59 -8.03 -3.93 -7.11
C VAL A 59 -7.73 -2.78 -8.06
N PHE A 60 -6.61 -2.09 -7.83
CA PHE A 60 -6.10 -1.04 -8.71
C PHE A 60 -4.56 -1.07 -8.80
N PRO A 61 -3.94 -0.49 -9.85
CA PRO A 61 -2.50 -0.40 -9.95
C PRO A 61 -1.89 0.31 -8.75
N LEU A 62 -0.87 -0.31 -8.17
CA LEU A 62 -0.14 0.27 -7.06
C LEU A 62 0.92 1.24 -7.60
N ALA A 63 0.72 2.54 -7.33
CA ALA A 63 1.59 3.66 -7.68
C ALA A 63 1.99 3.75 -9.17
#